data_AF-F2NYR5-F1
#
_entry.id   AF-F2NYR5-F1
#
_cell.length_a   1.000
_cell.length_b   1.000
_cell.length_c   1.000
_cell.angle_alpha   90.00
_cell.angle_beta   90.00
_cell.angle_gamma   90.00
#
_symmetry.space_group_name_H-M   'P 1'
#
loop_
_entity.id
_entity.type
_entity.pdbx_description
1 polymer ?
#
loop_
_entity_poly.entity_id
_entity_poly.type
_entity_poly.pdbx_seq_one_letter_code
_entity_poly.pdbx_strand_id
1 'polypeptide(L)'
;MQSFRRYQNMRIIDRDMNIAEGDYILDGITIRTRKGYLNDTKDEEGNNLPALETHDGNHVEHWKNGVLHYEDGPAVIDVRDGVEEWWLDGKQVEAVKS
;
A
#
# COMPACT_ATOMS: atom_id res chain seq x y z
N MET A 1 10.17 -4.98 -8.32
CA MET A 1 10.57 -4.72 -6.91
C MET A 1 10.08 -5.83 -5.96
N GLN A 2 10.49 -5.91 -4.67
CA GLN A 2 9.91 -6.90 -3.74
C GLN A 2 8.45 -6.53 -3.43
N SER A 3 7.48 -7.31 -3.90
CA SER A 3 6.07 -7.14 -3.53
C SER A 3 5.88 -7.27 -2.02
N PHE A 4 5.19 -6.31 -1.41
CA PHE A 4 4.92 -6.30 0.03
C PHE A 4 3.72 -7.19 0.40
N ARG A 5 3.16 -7.97 -0.54
CA ARG A 5 2.04 -8.89 -0.29
C ARG A 5 2.23 -9.86 0.88
N ARG A 6 3.46 -10.21 1.25
CA ARG A 6 3.71 -11.06 2.44
C ARG A 6 3.32 -10.40 3.77
N TYR A 7 3.10 -9.09 3.78
CA TYR A 7 2.73 -8.32 4.97
C TYR A 7 1.22 -8.27 5.22
N GLN A 8 0.40 -9.05 4.50
CA GLN A 8 -1.02 -9.17 4.81
C GLN A 8 -1.23 -9.56 6.28
N ASN A 9 -2.08 -8.80 6.97
CA ASN A 9 -2.43 -8.96 8.38
C ASN A 9 -1.25 -8.80 9.36
N MET A 10 -0.10 -8.28 8.92
CA MET A 10 1.04 -8.00 9.79
C MET A 10 0.91 -6.61 10.41
N ARG A 11 1.19 -6.53 11.72
CA ARG A 11 1.38 -5.24 12.39
C ARG A 11 2.83 -4.80 12.29
N ILE A 12 3.02 -3.57 11.86
CA ILE A 12 4.26 -2.84 11.85
C ILE A 12 4.44 -2.21 13.23
N ILE A 13 5.64 -2.42 13.78
CA ILE A 13 6.10 -1.81 15.02
C ILE A 13 7.16 -0.79 14.64
N ASP A 14 7.08 0.41 15.20
CA ASP A 14 8.05 1.46 14.94
C ASP A 14 9.36 1.26 15.72
N ARG A 15 10.30 2.21 15.56
CA ARG A 15 11.63 2.13 16.19
C ARG A 15 11.59 2.23 17.71
N ASP A 16 10.54 2.80 18.26
CA ASP A 16 10.33 2.99 19.70
C ASP A 16 9.48 1.86 20.30
N MET A 17 9.31 0.75 19.56
CA MET A 17 8.53 -0.42 19.96
C MET A 17 7.02 -0.16 20.11
N ASN A 18 6.50 0.91 19.50
CA ASN A 18 5.08 1.21 19.49
C ASN A 18 4.40 0.65 18.24
N ILE A 19 3.07 0.51 18.29
CA ILE A 19 2.27 0.21 17.10
C ILE A 19 2.42 1.40 16.14
N ALA A 20 2.86 1.14 14.92
CA ALA A 20 3.08 2.19 13.93
C ALA A 20 1.77 2.95 13.59
N GLU A 21 1.85 4.27 13.54
CA GLU A 21 0.72 5.15 13.24
C GLU A 21 1.23 6.35 12.43
N GLY A 22 0.58 6.64 11.30
CA GLY A 22 0.92 7.74 10.41
C GLY A 22 1.92 7.37 9.31
N ASP A 23 2.60 8.39 8.80
CA ASP A 23 3.45 8.33 7.62
C ASP A 23 4.93 8.21 8.01
N TYR A 24 5.62 7.25 7.39
CA TYR A 24 7.03 6.94 7.60
C TYR A 24 7.76 7.06 6.27
N ILE A 25 8.85 7.84 6.26
CA ILE A 25 9.71 7.96 5.08
C ILE A 25 10.98 7.15 5.33
N LEU A 26 11.19 6.11 4.52
CA LEU A 26 12.34 5.22 4.60
C LEU A 26 12.95 5.06 3.21
N ASP A 27 14.19 5.51 3.03
CA ASP A 27 14.99 5.32 1.81
C ASP A 27 14.24 5.66 0.50
N GLY A 28 13.52 6.78 0.49
CA GLY A 28 12.76 7.23 -0.69
C GLY A 28 11.43 6.50 -0.90
N ILE A 29 10.92 5.84 0.14
CA ILE A 29 9.61 5.19 0.17
C ILE A 29 8.78 5.85 1.25
N THR A 30 7.56 6.24 0.90
CA THR A 30 6.54 6.63 1.88
C THR A 30 5.73 5.39 2.24
N ILE A 31 5.66 5.08 3.54
CA ILE A 31 4.87 3.99 4.11
C ILE A 31 3.86 4.61 5.07
N ARG A 32 2.58 4.34 4.82
CA ARG A 32 1.47 4.89 5.61
C ARG A 32 0.80 3.78 6.39
N THR A 33 0.59 4.05 7.66
CA THR A 33 0.08 3.07 8.61
C THR A 33 -1.05 3.62 9.46
N ARG A 34 -1.96 2.73 9.84
CA ARG A 34 -3.03 3.00 10.78
C ARG A 34 -3.26 1.79 11.66
N LYS A 35 -3.18 1.96 12.98
CA LYS A 35 -3.23 0.90 13.98
C LYS A 35 -2.23 -0.22 13.72
N GLY A 36 -1.05 0.14 13.22
CA GLY A 36 0.04 -0.77 12.86
C GLY A 36 -0.12 -1.45 11.52
N TYR A 37 -1.20 -1.22 10.77
CA TYR A 37 -1.41 -1.86 9.48
C TYR A 37 -1.11 -0.89 8.36
N LEU A 38 -0.54 -1.39 7.25
CA LEU A 38 -0.54 -0.66 5.98
C LEU A 38 -1.97 -0.22 5.65
N ASN A 39 -2.13 1.07 5.37
CA ASN A 39 -3.42 1.67 5.12
C ASN A 39 -3.25 2.86 4.19
N ASP A 40 -4.06 2.89 3.14
CA ASP A 40 -4.27 4.09 2.37
C ASP A 40 -4.79 5.21 3.29
N THR A 41 -4.39 6.43 2.98
CA THR A 41 -4.90 7.62 3.68
C THR A 41 -5.54 8.56 2.66
N LYS A 42 -6.04 9.69 3.13
CA LYS A 42 -6.50 10.78 2.27
C LYS A 42 -5.70 12.03 2.54
N ASP A 43 -5.39 12.78 1.49
CA ASP A 43 -4.84 14.13 1.64
C ASP A 43 -5.93 15.14 2.07
N GLU A 44 -5.55 16.41 2.19
CA GLU A 44 -6.45 17.50 2.59
C GLU A 44 -7.60 17.75 1.59
N GLU A 45 -7.38 17.39 0.32
CA GLU A 45 -8.37 17.51 -0.76
C GLU A 45 -9.29 16.28 -0.85
N GLY A 46 -8.98 15.23 -0.10
CA GLY A 46 -9.72 13.97 -0.05
C GLY A 46 -9.29 12.96 -1.10
N ASN A 47 -8.20 13.21 -1.83
CA ASN A 47 -7.61 12.26 -2.77
C ASN A 47 -7.01 11.08 -1.99
N ASN A 48 -7.19 9.87 -2.53
CA ASN A 48 -6.62 8.67 -1.91
C ASN A 48 -5.10 8.64 -2.13
N LEU A 49 -4.36 8.51 -1.02
CA LEU A 49 -2.92 8.32 -1.03
C LEU A 49 -2.62 6.86 -0.71
N PRO A 50 -1.76 6.20 -1.50
CA PRO A 50 -1.45 4.79 -1.32
C PRO A 50 -0.75 4.53 0.01
N ALA A 51 -0.97 3.34 0.57
CA ALA A 51 -0.27 2.90 1.77
C ALA A 51 1.25 2.79 1.57
N LEU A 52 1.69 2.54 0.34
CA LEU A 52 3.10 2.48 -0.01
C LEU A 52 3.34 3.12 -1.36
N GLU A 53 4.29 4.05 -1.45
CA GLU A 53 4.75 4.61 -2.73
C GLU A 53 6.24 4.95 -2.69
N THR A 54 6.93 4.67 -3.80
CA THR A 54 8.29 5.18 -4.00
C THR A 54 8.22 6.64 -4.45
N HIS A 55 9.18 7.46 -4.01
CA HIS A 55 9.26 8.89 -4.37
C HIS A 55 9.50 9.12 -5.86
N ASP A 56 10.00 8.12 -6.58
CA ASP A 56 10.13 8.14 -8.03
C ASP A 56 8.86 7.70 -8.78
N GLY A 57 7.80 7.33 -8.05
CA GLY A 57 6.50 6.92 -8.59
C GLY A 57 6.50 5.56 -9.30
N ASN A 58 7.61 4.82 -9.28
CA ASN A 58 7.71 3.56 -10.00
C ASN A 58 6.96 2.41 -9.35
N HIS A 59 6.66 2.51 -8.05
CA HIS A 59 5.90 1.47 -7.37
C HIS A 59 4.92 2.04 -6.37
N VAL A 60 3.71 1.52 -6.43
CA VAL A 60 2.59 1.92 -5.60
C VAL A 60 1.86 0.68 -5.12
N GLU A 61 1.49 0.65 -3.84
CA GLU A 61 0.58 -0.35 -3.30
C GLU A 61 -0.55 0.27 -2.47
N HIS A 62 -1.77 -0.21 -2.73
CA HIS A 62 -2.99 0.18 -2.06
C HIS A 62 -3.42 -0.88 -1.04
N TRP A 63 -3.59 -0.46 0.21
CA TRP A 63 -3.90 -1.35 1.33
C TRP A 63 -5.04 -0.80 2.17
N LYS A 64 -5.89 -1.71 2.68
CA LYS A 64 -6.99 -1.38 3.59
C LYS A 64 -6.91 -2.25 4.81
N ASN A 65 -6.60 -1.66 5.96
CA ASN A 65 -6.49 -2.36 7.25
C ASN A 65 -5.56 -3.58 7.20
N GLY A 66 -4.43 -3.45 6.49
CA GLY A 66 -3.39 -4.47 6.47
C GLY A 66 -3.61 -5.57 5.46
N VAL A 67 -4.56 -5.44 4.53
CA VAL A 67 -4.68 -6.32 3.37
C VAL A 67 -4.62 -5.51 2.09
N LEU A 68 -4.09 -6.08 1.01
CA LEU A 68 -4.11 -5.46 -0.31
C LEU A 68 -5.55 -5.28 -0.77
N HIS A 69 -5.91 -4.07 -1.21
CA HIS A 69 -7.27 -3.73 -1.59
C HIS A 69 -7.29 -2.43 -2.40
N TYR A 70 -7.86 -2.46 -3.60
CA TYR A 70 -8.23 -1.25 -4.34
C TYR A 70 -9.38 -1.55 -5.32
N GLU A 71 -10.45 -0.75 -5.26
CA GLU A 71 -11.66 -0.96 -6.08
C GLU A 71 -11.58 -0.20 -7.42
N ASP A 72 -10.83 0.91 -7.45
CA ASP A 72 -10.78 1.82 -8.59
C ASP A 72 -9.67 1.48 -9.61
N GLY A 73 -8.90 0.40 -9.38
CA GLY A 73 -7.76 0.04 -10.23
C GLY A 73 -6.90 -1.10 -9.68
N PRO A 74 -5.69 -1.32 -10.23
CA PRO A 74 -4.74 -2.25 -9.66
C PRO A 74 -4.31 -1.79 -8.26
N ALA A 75 -4.26 -2.75 -7.32
CA ALA A 75 -3.79 -2.48 -5.97
C ALA A 75 -2.25 -2.51 -5.87
N VAL A 76 -1.56 -3.09 -6.85
CA VAL A 76 -0.09 -3.07 -6.96
C VAL A 76 0.26 -2.63 -8.37
N ILE A 77 1.12 -1.63 -8.50
CA ILE A 77 1.68 -1.17 -9.77
C ILE A 77 3.20 -1.14 -9.62
N ASP A 78 3.93 -1.82 -10.50
CA ASP A 78 5.38 -1.69 -10.68
C ASP A 78 5.67 -1.31 -12.13
N VAL A 79 6.00 -0.04 -12.36
CA VAL A 79 6.21 0.53 -13.70
C VAL A 79 7.47 -0.04 -14.36
N ARG A 80 8.49 -0.39 -13.57
CA ARG A 80 9.77 -0.88 -14.11
C ARG A 80 9.64 -2.30 -14.63
N ASP A 81 8.86 -3.12 -13.91
CA ASP A 81 8.62 -4.52 -14.27
C ASP A 81 7.37 -4.68 -15.15
N GLY A 82 6.58 -3.62 -15.35
CA GLY A 82 5.33 -3.64 -16.13
C GLY A 82 4.25 -4.50 -15.47
N VAL A 83 4.22 -4.52 -14.14
CA VAL A 83 3.31 -5.36 -13.35
C VAL A 83 2.15 -4.52 -12.83
N GLU A 84 0.94 -5.06 -13.02
CA GLU A 84 -0.28 -4.58 -12.39
C GLU A 84 -1.00 -5.78 -11.75
N GLU A 85 -1.36 -5.68 -10.47
CA GLU A 85 -2.12 -6.71 -9.76
C GLU A 85 -3.38 -6.13 -9.12
N TRP A 86 -4.52 -6.80 -9.31
CA TRP A 86 -5.79 -6.43 -8.70
C TRP A 86 -6.02 -7.27 -7.45
N TRP A 87 -6.42 -6.60 -6.37
CA TRP A 87 -6.67 -7.22 -5.08
C TRP A 87 -7.90 -6.61 -4.43
N LEU A 88 -8.77 -7.48 -3.90
CA LEU A 88 -9.95 -7.11 -3.13
C LEU A 88 -9.96 -7.90 -1.82
N ASP A 89 -9.95 -7.17 -0.71
CA ASP A 89 -9.98 -7.73 0.65
C ASP A 89 -8.91 -8.82 0.88
N GLY A 90 -7.71 -8.54 0.39
CA GLY A 90 -6.55 -9.42 0.49
C GLY A 90 -6.59 -10.65 -0.40
N LYS A 91 -7.48 -10.71 -1.38
CA LYS A 91 -7.55 -11.76 -2.40
C LYS A 91 -7.22 -11.19 -3.76
N GLN A 92 -6.32 -11.84 -4.47
CA GLN A 92 -6.01 -11.50 -5.85
C GLN A 92 -7.22 -11.82 -6.73
N VAL A 93 -7.58 -10.88 -7.60
CA VAL A 93 -8.67 -11.03 -8.57
C VAL A 93 -8.15 -10.78 -9.97
N GLU A 94 -8.89 -11.22 -10.99
CA GLU A 94 -8.59 -10.85 -12.36
C GLU A 94 -8.85 -9.36 -12.58
N ALA A 95 -8.11 -8.76 -13.52
CA ALA A 95 -8.35 -7.39 -13.94
C ALA A 95 -9.82 -7.22 -14.34
N VAL A 96 -10.48 -6.22 -13.75
CA VAL A 96 -11.86 -5.88 -14.10
C VAL A 96 -11.82 -5.25 -15.49
N LYS A 97 -12.10 -6.06 -16.52
CA LYS A 97 -12.28 -5.59 -17.89
C LYS A 97 -13.65 -4.93 -17.97
N SER A 98 -13.66 -3.60 -18.07
CA SER A 98 -14.84 -2.81 -18.42
C SER A 98 -15.36 -3.16 -19.82
#